data_AF-A0A7U9KW96-F1
#
_entry.id   AF-A0A7U9KW96-F1
#
_cell.length_a   1.000
_cell.length_b   1.000
_cell.length_c   1.000
_cell.angle_alpha   90.00
_cell.angle_beta   90.00
_cell.angle_gamma   90.00
#
_symmetry.space_group_name_H-M   'P 1'
#
loop_
_entity.id
_entity.type
_entity.pdbx_description
1 polymer ?
#
loop_
_entity_poly.entity_id
_entity_poly.type
_entity_poly.pdbx_seq_one_letter_code
_entity_poly.pdbx_strand_id
1 'polypeptide(L)'
;MAIHQNLLGGPPPTELPDDPEPRELLASGAAPADVAAKYPTSSLAWAQLADDAFQAGRTVESYAYARTGYHRGLDALRRAGWKGHGPVPFEHEPNRGFLRALHALARAAQAIGEQEEYERCSTFLRESSPTAADTLS
;
A
#
# COMPACT_ATOMS: atom_id res chain seq x y z
N MET A 1 -25.25 -7.03 16.69
CA MET A 1 -25.25 -6.72 15.24
C MET A 1 -24.63 -7.91 14.54
N ALA A 2 -25.38 -8.56 13.65
CA ALA A 2 -24.98 -9.80 13.02
C ALA A 2 -23.81 -9.53 12.05
N ILE A 3 -22.67 -10.10 12.37
CA ILE A 3 -21.52 -10.23 11.48
C ILE A 3 -21.99 -11.16 10.36
N HIS A 4 -22.23 -10.63 9.16
CA HIS A 4 -22.39 -11.44 7.97
C HIS A 4 -21.07 -12.19 7.73
N GLN A 5 -20.88 -13.32 8.39
CA GLN A 5 -19.94 -14.32 7.94
C GLN A 5 -20.47 -14.80 6.59
N ASN A 6 -19.75 -14.44 5.54
CA ASN A 6 -20.04 -14.89 4.19
C ASN A 6 -19.87 -16.42 4.20
N LEU A 7 -21.00 -17.13 4.20
CA LEU A 7 -21.12 -18.60 4.27
C LEU A 7 -20.56 -19.33 3.03
N LEU A 8 -20.01 -18.56 2.08
CA LEU A 8 -19.18 -19.00 0.98
C LEU A 8 -17.87 -18.25 1.16
N GLY A 9 -16.92 -18.83 1.89
CA GLY A 9 -15.64 -18.18 2.19
C GLY A 9 -15.04 -17.63 0.90
N GLY A 10 -14.88 -16.30 0.85
CA GLY A 10 -14.19 -15.65 -0.26
C GLY A 10 -12.78 -16.20 -0.45
N PRO A 11 -12.04 -15.77 -1.48
CA PRO A 11 -10.65 -16.17 -1.63
C PRO A 11 -9.89 -15.96 -0.30
N PRO A 12 -9.00 -16.89 0.09
CA PRO A 12 -8.25 -16.76 1.32
C PRO A 12 -7.45 -15.45 1.33
N PRO A 13 -7.16 -14.89 2.52
CA PRO A 13 -6.32 -13.71 2.62
C PRO A 13 -4.96 -13.96 1.98
N THR A 14 -4.47 -12.96 1.26
CA THR A 14 -3.09 -12.98 0.75
C THR A 14 -2.18 -12.30 1.76
N GLU A 15 -1.17 -13.04 2.19
CA GLU A 15 -0.11 -12.58 3.08
C GLU A 15 1.20 -12.52 2.30
N LEU A 16 1.76 -11.32 2.17
CA LEU A 16 3.06 -11.15 1.52
C LEU A 16 4.18 -11.77 2.37
N PRO A 17 5.22 -12.34 1.74
CA PRO A 17 6.42 -12.74 2.46
C PRO A 17 7.08 -11.51 3.11
N ASP A 18 7.69 -11.70 4.28
CA ASP A 18 8.45 -10.62 4.91
C ASP A 18 9.77 -10.37 4.16
N ASP A 19 10.14 -9.10 4.09
CA ASP A 19 11.44 -8.63 3.61
C ASP A 19 12.00 -7.69 4.70
N PRO A 20 12.70 -8.24 5.71
CA PRO A 20 13.02 -7.52 6.92
C PRO A 20 14.03 -6.39 6.69
N GLU A 21 14.96 -6.54 5.75
CA GLU A 21 16.05 -5.57 5.55
C GLU A 21 15.57 -4.15 5.18
N PRO A 22 14.71 -3.92 4.18
CA PRO A 22 14.21 -2.58 3.89
C PRO A 22 13.41 -2.01 5.06
N ARG A 23 12.64 -2.84 5.79
CA ARG A 23 11.89 -2.43 6.97
C ARG A 23 12.82 -1.97 8.09
N GLU A 24 13.84 -2.75 8.41
CA GLU A 24 14.82 -2.46 9.47
C GLU A 24 15.67 -1.23 9.15
N LEU A 25 16.04 -1.04 7.88
CA LEU A 25 16.74 0.17 7.44
C LEU A 25 15.87 1.42 7.61
N LEU A 26 14.60 1.37 7.21
CA LEU A 26 13.68 2.49 7.43
C LEU A 26 13.48 2.75 8.94
N ALA A 27 13.31 1.69 9.74
CA ALA A 27 13.13 1.80 11.18
C ALA A 27 14.37 2.36 11.91
N SER A 28 15.57 2.15 11.36
CA SER A 28 16.83 2.73 11.86
C SER A 28 17.12 4.14 11.32
N GLY A 29 16.20 4.73 10.54
CA GLY A 29 16.29 6.10 10.06
C GLY A 29 17.07 6.27 8.76
N ALA A 30 17.30 5.19 8.00
CA ALA A 30 17.88 5.31 6.65
C ALA A 30 16.94 6.13 5.74
N ALA A 31 17.53 6.93 4.85
CA ALA A 31 16.75 7.74 3.92
C ALA A 31 15.91 6.85 3.00
N PRO A 32 14.59 7.08 2.86
CA PRO A 32 13.72 6.24 2.02
C PRO A 32 14.16 6.17 0.56
N ALA A 33 14.82 7.21 0.05
CA ALA A 33 15.41 7.21 -1.29
C ALA A 33 16.53 6.16 -1.43
N ASP A 34 17.40 6.06 -0.45
CA ASP A 34 18.50 5.08 -0.44
C ASP A 34 17.95 3.66 -0.28
N VAL A 35 16.95 3.48 0.58
CA VAL A 35 16.29 2.18 0.75
C VAL A 35 15.55 1.77 -0.54
N ALA A 36 14.83 2.67 -1.20
CA ALA A 36 14.15 2.38 -2.45
C ALA A 36 15.15 2.07 -3.59
N ALA A 37 16.30 2.75 -3.62
CA ALA A 37 17.35 2.45 -4.59
C ALA A 37 17.99 1.06 -4.35
N LYS A 38 18.24 0.70 -3.08
CA LYS A 38 18.81 -0.60 -2.71
C LYS A 38 17.80 -1.75 -2.82
N TYR A 39 16.54 -1.50 -2.49
CA TYR A 39 15.43 -2.46 -2.51
C TYR A 39 14.30 -1.96 -3.41
N PRO A 40 14.49 -1.89 -4.74
CA PRO A 40 13.53 -1.27 -5.67
C PRO A 40 12.18 -1.99 -5.77
N THR A 41 12.09 -3.20 -5.23
CA THR A 41 10.85 -3.99 -5.17
C THR A 41 10.06 -3.81 -3.86
N SER A 42 10.61 -3.06 -2.88
CA SER A 42 9.94 -2.82 -1.59
C SER A 42 8.86 -1.76 -1.72
N SER A 43 7.58 -2.16 -1.66
CA SER A 43 6.46 -1.21 -1.60
C SER A 43 6.54 -0.28 -0.39
N LEU A 44 7.09 -0.76 0.72
CA LEU A 44 7.21 0.03 1.95
C LEU A 44 8.14 1.24 1.76
N ALA A 45 9.29 1.05 1.11
CA ALA A 45 10.22 2.15 0.84
C ALA A 45 9.60 3.22 -0.08
N TRP A 46 8.89 2.79 -1.12
CA TRP A 46 8.16 3.69 -2.02
C TRP A 46 6.98 4.40 -1.33
N ALA A 47 6.27 3.71 -0.43
CA ALA A 47 5.20 4.32 0.36
C ALA A 47 5.75 5.42 1.28
N GLN A 48 6.89 5.18 1.94
CA GLN A 48 7.52 6.19 2.79
C GLN A 48 8.01 7.40 1.95
N LEU A 49 8.60 7.17 0.77
CA LEU A 49 8.95 8.25 -0.15
C LEU A 49 7.72 9.08 -0.56
N ALA A 50 6.59 8.41 -0.81
CA ALA A 50 5.34 9.10 -1.14
C ALA A 50 4.83 9.95 0.02
N ASP A 51 4.86 9.42 1.24
CA ASP A 51 4.51 10.17 2.45
C ASP A 51 5.41 11.40 2.62
N ASP A 52 6.73 11.24 2.55
CA ASP A 52 7.70 12.33 2.70
C ASP A 52 7.51 13.42 1.62
N ALA A 53 7.28 13.01 0.37
CA ALA A 53 7.02 13.94 -0.72
C ALA A 53 5.71 14.72 -0.51
N PHE A 54 4.65 14.04 -0.07
CA PHE A 54 3.36 14.67 0.20
C PHE A 54 3.47 15.71 1.32
N GLN A 55 4.13 15.35 2.43
CA GLN A 55 4.35 16.26 3.57
C GLN A 55 5.20 17.49 3.19
N ALA A 56 6.09 17.33 2.21
CA ALA A 56 6.87 18.44 1.65
C ALA A 56 6.10 19.29 0.61
N GLY A 57 4.81 19.02 0.36
CA GLY A 57 4.01 19.72 -0.65
C GLY A 57 4.33 19.33 -2.10
N ARG A 58 5.14 18.29 -2.30
CA ARG A 58 5.54 17.76 -3.62
C ARG A 58 4.55 16.68 -4.07
N THR A 59 3.32 17.11 -4.40
CA THR A 59 2.18 16.21 -4.64
C THR A 59 2.35 15.34 -5.88
N VAL A 60 2.97 15.86 -6.95
CA VAL A 60 3.25 15.10 -8.18
C VAL A 60 4.29 13.99 -7.91
N GLU A 61 5.34 14.29 -7.16
CA GLU A 61 6.34 13.30 -6.75
C GLU A 61 5.73 12.27 -5.80
N SER A 62 4.90 12.69 -4.85
CA SER A 62 4.14 11.76 -4.00
C SER A 62 3.32 10.79 -4.84
N TYR A 63 2.62 11.28 -5.86
CA TYR A 63 1.83 10.44 -6.75
C TYR A 63 2.70 9.45 -7.52
N ALA A 64 3.83 9.90 -8.08
CA ALA A 64 4.76 9.04 -8.82
C ALA A 64 5.39 7.95 -7.92
N TYR A 65 5.78 8.30 -6.69
CA TYR A 65 6.32 7.33 -5.72
C TYR A 65 5.24 6.35 -5.25
N ALA A 66 4.04 6.83 -4.95
CA ALA A 66 2.93 6.00 -4.51
C ALA A 66 2.52 5.00 -5.61
N ARG A 67 2.39 5.46 -6.85
CA ARG A 67 2.11 4.58 -8.00
C ARG A 67 3.20 3.53 -8.19
N THR A 68 4.46 3.90 -8.01
CA THR A 68 5.57 2.92 -8.05
C THR A 68 5.40 1.86 -6.95
N GLY A 69 5.21 2.28 -5.69
CA GLY A 69 5.01 1.36 -4.56
C GLY A 69 3.80 0.46 -4.69
N TYR A 70 2.69 1.02 -5.21
CA TYR A 70 1.46 0.31 -5.55
C TYR A 70 1.73 -0.81 -6.55
N HIS A 71 2.40 -0.51 -7.68
CA HIS A 71 2.73 -1.51 -8.68
C HIS A 71 3.67 -2.60 -8.17
N ARG A 72 4.71 -2.24 -7.38
CA ARG A 72 5.59 -3.23 -6.73
C ARG A 72 4.81 -4.17 -5.81
N GLY A 73 3.80 -3.64 -5.13
CA GLY A 73 2.96 -4.42 -4.22
C GLY A 73 2.02 -5.34 -4.98
N LEU A 74 1.43 -4.88 -6.07
CA LEU A 74 0.64 -5.73 -6.98
C LEU A 74 1.47 -6.88 -7.54
N ASP A 75 2.72 -6.64 -7.94
CA ASP A 75 3.60 -7.69 -8.43
C ASP A 75 3.93 -8.70 -7.33
N ALA A 76 4.18 -8.25 -6.10
CA ALA A 76 4.38 -9.11 -4.94
C ALA A 76 3.13 -9.96 -4.62
N LEU A 77 1.94 -9.34 -4.62
CA LEU A 77 0.66 -10.01 -4.37
C LEU A 77 0.39 -11.08 -5.42
N ARG A 78 0.61 -10.79 -6.71
CA ARG A 78 0.44 -11.77 -7.80
C ARG A 78 1.36 -12.97 -7.62
N ARG A 79 2.63 -12.73 -7.23
CA ARG A 79 3.57 -13.82 -6.92
C ARG A 79 3.14 -14.63 -5.70
N ALA A 80 2.46 -14.01 -4.74
CA ALA A 80 1.87 -14.66 -3.57
C ALA A 80 0.49 -15.33 -3.87
N GLY A 81 0.05 -15.37 -5.13
CA GLY A 81 -1.16 -16.06 -5.55
C GLY A 81 -2.43 -15.20 -5.63
N TRP A 82 -2.33 -13.89 -5.41
CA TRP A 82 -3.46 -12.97 -5.52
C TRP A 82 -3.92 -12.81 -6.98
N LYS A 83 -5.22 -12.95 -7.22
CA LYS A 83 -5.83 -12.95 -8.56
C LYS A 83 -6.63 -11.69 -8.87
N GLY A 84 -6.21 -10.54 -8.35
CA GLY A 84 -6.87 -9.26 -8.60
C GLY A 84 -8.03 -8.93 -7.65
N HIS A 85 -8.34 -9.80 -6.69
CA HIS A 85 -9.39 -9.59 -5.69
C HIS A 85 -9.12 -10.45 -4.45
N GLY A 86 -9.77 -10.09 -3.34
CA GLY A 86 -9.66 -10.80 -2.06
C GLY A 86 -8.88 -10.01 -1.00
N PRO A 87 -8.95 -10.47 0.25
CA PRO A 87 -8.43 -9.73 1.39
C PRO A 87 -6.90 -9.67 1.40
N VAL A 88 -6.37 -8.52 1.78
CA VAL A 88 -4.95 -8.26 2.04
C VAL A 88 -4.85 -7.65 3.44
N PRO A 89 -4.79 -8.47 4.51
CA PRO A 89 -4.93 -8.00 5.89
C PRO A 89 -3.85 -6.98 6.29
N PHE A 90 -4.22 -5.90 6.98
CA PHE A 90 -3.29 -4.87 7.46
C PHE A 90 -2.55 -5.32 8.74
N GLU A 91 -3.16 -6.27 9.44
CA GLU A 91 -2.65 -6.93 10.62
C GLU A 91 -1.35 -7.70 10.29
N HIS A 92 -1.27 -8.26 9.08
CA HIS A 92 -0.04 -8.87 8.56
C HIS A 92 0.94 -7.78 8.12
N GLU A 93 2.00 -7.59 8.90
CA GLU A 93 2.90 -6.44 8.73
C GLU A 93 3.52 -6.30 7.32
N PRO A 94 3.97 -7.37 6.64
CA PRO A 94 4.47 -7.28 5.26
C PRO A 94 3.48 -6.70 4.24
N ASN A 95 2.17 -6.78 4.49
CA ASN A 95 1.15 -6.18 3.61
C ASN A 95 1.09 -4.66 3.73
N ARG A 96 1.56 -4.08 4.84
CA ARG A 96 1.41 -2.64 5.12
C ARG A 96 2.11 -1.77 4.09
N GLY A 97 3.22 -2.23 3.50
CA GLY A 97 3.90 -1.49 2.44
C GLY A 97 3.00 -1.25 1.22
N PHE A 98 2.29 -2.27 0.76
CA PHE A 98 1.34 -2.15 -0.35
C PHE A 98 0.14 -1.27 0.03
N LEU A 99 -0.47 -1.51 1.20
CA LEU A 99 -1.67 -0.79 1.64
C LEU A 99 -1.38 0.70 1.88
N ARG A 100 -0.20 1.04 2.43
CA ARG A 100 0.27 2.42 2.56
C ARG A 100 0.50 3.08 1.21
N ALA A 101 1.10 2.37 0.24
CA ALA A 101 1.29 2.92 -1.11
C ALA A 101 -0.05 3.17 -1.82
N LEU A 102 -1.02 2.27 -1.68
CA LEU A 102 -2.37 2.43 -2.23
C LEU A 102 -3.10 3.62 -1.60
N HIS A 103 -3.00 3.78 -0.28
CA HIS A 103 -3.53 4.95 0.41
C HIS A 103 -2.85 6.25 -0.05
N ALA A 104 -1.52 6.27 -0.11
CA ALA A 104 -0.77 7.44 -0.55
C ALA A 104 -1.11 7.82 -2.00
N LEU A 105 -1.40 6.83 -2.86
CA LEU A 105 -1.84 7.06 -4.24
C LEU A 105 -3.21 7.73 -4.26
N ALA A 106 -4.18 7.22 -3.48
CA ALA A 106 -5.49 7.85 -3.35
C ALA A 106 -5.37 9.31 -2.86
N ARG A 107 -4.61 9.54 -1.79
CA ARG A 107 -4.38 10.87 -1.20
C ARG A 107 -3.75 11.84 -2.21
N ALA A 108 -2.72 11.39 -2.93
CA ALA A 108 -2.04 12.23 -3.92
C ALA A 108 -2.93 12.50 -5.15
N ALA A 109 -3.69 11.50 -5.62
CA ALA A 109 -4.65 11.64 -6.72
C ALA A 109 -5.71 12.70 -6.39
N GLN A 110 -6.25 12.67 -5.16
CA GLN A 110 -7.19 13.68 -4.69
C GLN A 110 -6.57 15.08 -4.70
N ALA A 111 -5.34 15.22 -4.22
CA ALA A 111 -4.64 16.50 -4.15
C ALA A 111 -4.35 17.12 -5.53
N ILE A 112 -4.19 16.30 -6.58
CA ILE A 112 -3.99 16.78 -7.96
C ILE A 112 -5.29 16.89 -8.77
N GLY A 113 -6.45 16.58 -8.16
CA GLY A 113 -7.76 16.69 -8.80
C GLY A 113 -8.16 15.48 -9.67
N GLU A 114 -7.46 14.35 -9.58
CA GLU A 114 -7.79 13.12 -10.30
C GLU A 114 -8.81 12.28 -9.52
N GLN A 115 -10.06 12.75 -9.52
CA GLN A 115 -11.13 12.20 -8.68
C GLN A 115 -11.42 10.71 -8.93
N GLU A 116 -11.39 10.25 -10.19
CA GLU A 116 -11.66 8.86 -10.54
C GLU A 116 -10.62 7.90 -9.93
N GLU A 117 -9.34 8.27 -9.94
CA GLU A 117 -8.28 7.45 -9.35
C GLU A 117 -8.36 7.45 -7.82
N TYR A 118 -8.70 8.59 -7.20
CA TYR A 118 -8.96 8.67 -5.77
C TYR A 118 -10.07 7.70 -5.33
N GLU A 119 -11.21 7.72 -6.03
CA GLU A 119 -12.36 6.86 -5.71
C GLU A 119 -12.02 5.38 -5.91
N ARG A 120 -11.38 5.04 -7.02
CA ARG A 120 -10.93 3.67 -7.32
C ARG A 120 -9.95 3.15 -6.27
N CYS A 121 -8.93 3.94 -5.91
CA CYS A 121 -7.93 3.53 -4.92
C CYS A 121 -8.50 3.43 -3.52
N SER A 122 -9.37 4.36 -3.11
CA SER A 122 -10.02 4.35 -1.79
C SER A 122 -10.97 3.15 -1.63
N THR A 123 -11.76 2.87 -2.67
CA THR A 123 -12.62 1.68 -2.72
C THR A 123 -11.78 0.41 -2.64
N PHE A 124 -10.72 0.32 -3.44
CA PHE A 124 -9.84 -0.83 -3.44
C PHE A 124 -9.14 -1.03 -2.08
N LEU A 125 -8.72 0.05 -1.41
CA LEU A 125 -8.15 -0.03 -0.07
C LEU A 125 -9.14 -0.60 0.95
N ARG A 126 -10.37 -0.06 0.98
CA ARG A 126 -11.44 -0.50 1.87
C ARG A 126 -11.80 -1.97 1.64
N GLU A 127 -11.90 -2.41 0.38
CA GLU A 127 -12.21 -3.79 0.02
C GLU A 127 -11.06 -4.75 0.34
N SER A 128 -9.80 -4.31 0.18
CA SER A 128 -8.62 -5.12 0.51
C SER A 128 -8.43 -5.26 2.01
N SER A 129 -8.59 -4.17 2.75
CA SER A 129 -8.45 -4.12 4.20
C SER A 129 -9.27 -2.97 4.79
N PRO A 130 -10.38 -3.29 5.49
CA PRO A 130 -11.05 -2.31 6.32
C PRO A 130 -10.09 -1.71 7.35
N THR A 131 -9.37 -2.53 8.12
CA THR A 131 -8.42 -2.01 9.12
C THR A 131 -7.44 -0.98 8.55
N ALA A 132 -6.89 -1.19 7.34
CA ALA A 132 -6.03 -0.19 6.70
C ALA A 132 -6.75 1.12 6.40
N ALA A 133 -7.94 1.05 5.80
CA ALA A 133 -8.72 2.22 5.45
C ALA A 133 -9.16 3.05 6.67
N ASP A 134 -9.41 2.43 7.83
CA ASP A 134 -9.72 3.18 9.07
C ASP A 134 -8.46 3.69 9.79
N THR A 135 -7.33 2.97 9.67
CA THR A 135 -6.08 3.33 10.37
C THR A 135 -5.29 4.42 9.66
N LEU A 136 -5.38 4.49 8.32
CA LEU A 136 -4.60 5.42 7.51
C LEU A 136 -5.32 6.73 7.19
N SER A 137 -6.64 6.81 7.43
CA SER A 137 -7.50 7.97 7.19
C SER A 137 -7.23 9.14 8.13
#